data_AF-A0A1I5EIA6-F1
#
_entry.id   AF-A0A1I5EIA6-F1
#
_cell.length_a   1.000
_cell.length_b   1.000
_cell.length_c   1.000
_cell.angle_alpha   90.00
_cell.angle_beta   90.00
_cell.angle_gamma   90.00
#
_symmetry.space_group_name_H-M   'P 1'
#
loop_
_entity.id
_entity.type
_entity.pdbx_description
1 polymer ?
#
loop_
_entity_poly.entity_id
_entity_poly.type
_entity_poly.pdbx_seq_one_letter_code
_entity_poly.pdbx_strand_id
1 'polypeptide(L)'
;AHIARDCLARQQYAEWRFAITDADGYLVLAGTTRRRPPRPPGPGGRPLIRQAHGGTVELQVPATLLEELAVDPPPGWGPLIADLAAQYADRATLLAELDRRSGERFPHPALRRHVEVRDRTCVFPGCRRPARKAQQDHTDDHQYGGPTTSDNLGPLCVFHHAIKTAGRWRVRQPSPGVFRWRSPLGRFYTTRGEPVCPPLPDPLPDPGADFGQVEAVPGLGSPLQAEFDERPLFPPPPEEPEPEEPAPESEPAEEPEPTETTDRASPDEPPF
;
A
#
# COMPACT_ATOMS: atom_id res chain seq x y z
N ALA A 1 -10.16 23.45 4.29
CA ALA A 1 -10.55 23.46 2.86
C ALA A 1 -9.70 24.37 1.96
N HIS A 2 -9.40 25.63 2.36
CA HIS A 2 -8.69 26.61 1.50
C HIS A 2 -7.29 26.16 1.06
N ILE A 3 -6.48 25.61 1.97
CA ILE A 3 -5.10 25.14 1.67
C ILE A 3 -5.08 24.06 0.58
N ALA A 4 -6.01 23.09 0.62
CA ALA A 4 -6.11 22.05 -0.40
C ALA A 4 -6.46 22.63 -1.78
N ARG A 5 -7.37 23.61 -1.82
CA ARG A 5 -7.73 24.32 -3.06
C ARG A 5 -6.56 25.13 -3.61
N ASP A 6 -5.80 25.81 -2.75
CA ASP A 6 -4.58 26.53 -3.13
C ASP A 6 -3.47 25.61 -3.64
N CYS A 7 -3.31 24.44 -3.03
CA CYS A 7 -2.38 23.43 -3.50
C CYS A 7 -2.79 22.91 -4.89
N LEU A 8 -4.04 22.50 -5.07
CA LEU A 8 -4.57 22.02 -6.35
C LEU A 8 -4.45 23.06 -7.47
N ALA A 9 -4.74 24.31 -7.16
CA ALA A 9 -4.57 25.45 -8.05
C ALA A 9 -3.15 25.59 -8.63
N ARG A 10 -2.13 25.21 -7.85
CA ARG A 10 -0.72 25.25 -8.24
C ARG A 10 -0.30 24.02 -9.05
N GLN A 11 -1.06 22.93 -9.04
CA GLN A 11 -0.76 21.66 -9.72
C GLN A 11 -1.20 21.63 -11.21
N GLN A 12 -0.95 22.72 -11.94
CA GLN A 12 -1.40 22.84 -13.35
C GLN A 12 -0.68 21.88 -14.29
N TYR A 13 0.58 21.56 -14.01
CA TYR A 13 1.42 20.66 -14.80
C TYR A 13 1.42 19.22 -14.27
N ALA A 14 0.65 18.94 -13.22
CA ALA A 14 0.49 17.59 -12.72
C ALA A 14 -0.28 16.71 -13.72
N GLU A 15 -0.05 15.42 -13.63
CA GLU A 15 -0.95 14.43 -14.20
C GLU A 15 -2.21 14.36 -13.32
N TRP A 16 -3.37 14.68 -13.89
CA TRP A 16 -4.64 14.60 -13.18
C TRP A 16 -5.30 13.26 -13.49
N ARG A 17 -5.58 12.54 -12.43
CA ARG A 17 -6.21 11.23 -12.41
C ARG A 17 -7.48 11.31 -11.60
N PHE A 18 -8.40 10.39 -11.86
CA PHE A 18 -9.59 10.26 -11.05
C PHE A 18 -9.86 8.78 -10.74
N ALA A 19 -10.56 8.55 -9.64
CA ALA A 19 -11.12 7.28 -9.23
C ALA A 19 -12.57 7.53 -8.83
N ILE A 20 -13.49 6.98 -9.60
CA ILE A 20 -14.92 7.00 -9.30
C ILE A 20 -15.27 5.72 -8.57
N THR A 21 -15.97 5.85 -7.45
CA THR A 21 -16.30 4.72 -6.57
C THR A 21 -17.79 4.47 -6.49
N ASP A 22 -18.17 3.25 -6.11
CA ASP A 22 -19.52 2.92 -5.67
C ASP A 22 -19.80 3.51 -4.27
N ALA A 23 -20.99 3.22 -3.75
CA ALA A 23 -21.43 3.68 -2.43
C ALA A 23 -20.59 3.09 -1.27
N ASP A 24 -19.98 1.92 -1.48
CA ASP A 24 -19.12 1.25 -0.50
C ASP A 24 -17.65 1.71 -0.60
N GLY A 25 -17.35 2.65 -1.51
CA GLY A 25 -16.03 3.23 -1.69
C GLY A 25 -15.09 2.42 -2.59
N TYR A 26 -15.58 1.38 -3.26
CA TYR A 26 -14.77 0.55 -4.16
C TYR A 26 -14.75 1.11 -5.58
N LEU A 27 -13.62 0.90 -6.25
CA LEU A 27 -13.39 1.45 -7.58
C LEU A 27 -14.39 0.92 -8.61
N VAL A 28 -15.02 1.84 -9.34
CA VAL A 28 -15.82 1.56 -10.55
C VAL A 28 -15.03 1.92 -11.81
N LEU A 29 -14.40 3.09 -11.83
CA LEU A 29 -13.62 3.56 -12.98
C LEU A 29 -12.44 4.42 -12.49
N ALA A 30 -11.24 4.13 -13.00
CA ALA A 30 -10.09 5.01 -12.87
C ALA A 30 -9.65 5.52 -14.24
N GLY A 31 -9.26 6.79 -14.32
CA GLY A 31 -8.87 7.41 -15.58
C GLY A 31 -8.00 8.65 -15.40
N THR A 32 -7.80 9.37 -16.50
CA THR A 32 -7.10 10.66 -16.51
C THR A 32 -7.99 11.73 -17.11
N THR A 33 -7.73 12.98 -16.75
CA THR A 33 -8.40 14.12 -17.36
C THR A 33 -7.41 15.22 -17.70
N ARG A 34 -7.68 15.94 -18.79
CA ARG A 34 -6.93 17.14 -19.20
C ARG A 34 -7.62 18.43 -18.77
N ARG A 35 -8.86 18.34 -18.25
CA ARG A 35 -9.60 19.50 -17.73
C ARG A 35 -9.01 19.93 -16.38
N ARG A 36 -9.03 21.23 -16.11
CA ARG A 36 -8.47 21.82 -14.89
C ARG A 36 -9.46 22.83 -14.33
N PRO A 37 -9.59 22.94 -13.00
CA PRO A 37 -10.34 24.04 -12.41
C PRO A 37 -9.60 25.37 -12.66
N PRO A 38 -10.31 26.50 -12.59
CA PRO A 38 -9.70 27.80 -12.80
C PRO A 38 -8.64 28.09 -11.75
N ARG A 39 -7.66 28.88 -12.16
CA ARG A 39 -6.61 29.34 -11.26
C ARG A 39 -7.18 30.42 -10.33
N PRO A 40 -7.03 30.29 -9.00
CA PRO A 40 -7.27 31.42 -8.11
C PRO A 40 -6.30 32.55 -8.46
N PRO A 41 -6.74 33.81 -8.37
CA PRO A 41 -5.85 34.95 -8.54
C PRO A 41 -4.71 34.87 -7.51
N GLY A 42 -3.49 35.19 -7.92
CA GLY A 42 -2.39 35.29 -6.95
C GLY A 42 -2.54 36.53 -6.06
N PRO A 43 -1.71 36.65 -5.00
CA PRO A 43 -1.67 37.86 -4.17
C PRO A 43 -1.53 39.11 -5.04
N GLY A 44 -2.45 40.07 -4.88
CA GLY A 44 -2.47 41.31 -5.67
C GLY A 44 -2.86 41.15 -7.14
N GLY A 45 -3.57 40.08 -7.51
CA GLY A 45 -4.04 39.84 -8.88
C GLY A 45 -2.96 39.39 -9.87
N ARG A 46 -1.73 39.17 -9.38
CA ARG A 46 -0.59 38.73 -10.20
C ARG A 46 -0.62 37.21 -10.42
N PRO A 47 -0.28 36.71 -11.61
CA PRO A 47 -0.13 35.27 -11.82
C PRO A 47 0.98 34.71 -10.92
N LEU A 48 0.71 33.65 -10.13
CA LEU A 48 1.79 33.01 -9.34
C LEU A 48 2.90 32.53 -10.30
N ILE A 49 4.14 33.01 -10.11
CA ILE A 49 5.26 32.70 -11.00
C ILE A 49 5.67 31.22 -10.85
N ARG A 50 6.15 30.67 -11.97
CA ARG A 50 6.64 29.31 -12.24
C ARG A 50 7.35 28.63 -11.07
N GLN A 51 6.65 27.75 -10.36
CA GLN A 51 7.26 26.55 -9.81
C GLN A 51 6.43 25.38 -10.32
N ALA A 52 6.78 24.91 -11.52
CA ALA A 52 6.17 23.76 -12.15
C ALA A 52 6.64 22.51 -11.41
N HIS A 53 6.02 22.21 -10.27
CA HIS A 53 6.15 20.89 -9.68
C HIS A 53 5.30 19.93 -10.52
N GLY A 54 5.98 19.17 -11.38
CA GLY A 54 5.40 17.94 -11.92
C GLY A 54 5.01 17.04 -10.75
N GLY A 55 3.80 16.51 -10.79
CA GLY A 55 3.22 15.72 -9.70
C GLY A 55 2.01 14.94 -10.17
N THR A 56 1.28 14.33 -9.25
CA THR A 56 0.00 13.66 -9.54
C THR A 56 -1.08 14.26 -8.65
N VAL A 57 -2.20 14.62 -9.26
CA VAL A 57 -3.45 14.95 -8.57
C VAL A 57 -4.39 13.77 -8.79
N GLU A 58 -4.84 13.14 -7.72
CA GLU A 58 -5.84 12.08 -7.77
C GLU A 58 -7.14 12.58 -7.15
N LEU A 59 -8.20 12.64 -7.96
CA LEU A 59 -9.55 13.00 -7.54
C LEU A 59 -10.31 11.71 -7.20
N GLN A 60 -10.74 11.58 -5.96
CA GLN A 60 -11.51 10.44 -5.48
C GLN A 60 -12.96 10.90 -5.28
N VAL A 61 -13.88 10.35 -6.05
CA VAL A 61 -15.25 10.88 -6.17
C VAL A 61 -16.25 9.73 -6.15
N PRO A 62 -17.11 9.61 -5.11
CA PRO A 62 -18.25 8.70 -5.16
C PRO A 62 -19.16 9.01 -6.36
N ALA A 63 -19.71 7.98 -7.00
CA ALA A 63 -20.57 8.13 -8.17
C ALA A 63 -21.80 9.02 -7.89
N THR A 64 -22.40 8.87 -6.71
CA THR A 64 -23.53 9.71 -6.24
C THR A 64 -23.14 11.18 -6.13
N LEU A 65 -21.95 11.46 -5.57
CA LEU A 65 -21.42 12.83 -5.50
C LEU A 65 -21.13 13.39 -6.89
N LEU A 66 -20.65 12.56 -7.82
CA LEU A 66 -20.42 13.00 -9.20
C LEU A 66 -21.73 13.40 -9.90
N GLU A 67 -22.81 12.65 -9.67
CA GLU A 67 -24.14 12.96 -10.19
C GLU A 67 -24.68 14.28 -9.63
N GLU A 68 -24.55 14.52 -8.33
CA GLU A 68 -24.92 15.79 -7.68
C GLU A 68 -24.11 16.97 -8.26
N LEU A 69 -22.78 16.82 -8.34
CA LEU A 69 -21.89 17.83 -8.87
C LEU A 69 -22.12 18.11 -10.36
N ALA A 70 -22.61 17.13 -11.12
CA ALA A 70 -22.94 17.32 -12.53
C ALA A 70 -24.18 18.19 -12.74
N VAL A 71 -25.11 18.20 -11.77
CA VAL A 71 -26.31 19.05 -11.79
C VAL A 71 -25.97 20.49 -11.39
N ASP A 72 -25.24 20.67 -10.29
CA ASP A 72 -24.84 21.98 -9.78
C ASP A 72 -23.32 22.05 -9.53
N PRO A 73 -22.51 22.26 -10.60
CA PRO A 73 -21.07 22.28 -10.45
C PRO A 73 -20.62 23.58 -9.76
N PRO A 74 -19.65 23.51 -8.82
CA PRO A 74 -19.06 24.71 -8.23
C PRO A 74 -18.51 25.66 -9.31
N PRO A 75 -18.54 26.99 -9.10
CA PRO A 75 -18.07 27.96 -10.07
C PRO A 75 -16.69 27.61 -10.64
N GLY A 76 -16.63 27.46 -11.97
CA GLY A 76 -15.42 27.13 -12.72
C GLY A 76 -15.04 25.64 -12.79
N TRP A 77 -15.69 24.75 -12.03
CA TRP A 77 -15.42 23.32 -12.06
C TRP A 77 -16.23 22.57 -13.12
N GLY A 78 -17.26 23.20 -13.70
CA GLY A 78 -18.16 22.61 -14.69
C GLY A 78 -17.48 21.80 -15.80
N PRO A 79 -16.48 22.32 -16.52
CA PRO A 79 -15.81 21.57 -17.58
C PRO A 79 -15.08 20.31 -17.10
N LEU A 80 -14.53 20.32 -15.89
CA LEU A 80 -13.88 19.15 -15.29
C LEU A 80 -14.92 18.11 -14.88
N ILE A 81 -15.97 18.53 -14.18
CA ILE A 81 -17.03 17.64 -13.71
C ILE A 81 -17.76 17.00 -14.90
N ALA A 82 -18.08 17.77 -15.94
CA ALA A 82 -18.71 17.26 -17.16
C ALA A 82 -17.84 16.21 -17.88
N ASP A 83 -16.52 16.40 -17.90
CA ASP A 83 -15.58 15.42 -18.45
C ASP A 83 -15.56 14.12 -17.64
N LEU A 84 -15.53 14.21 -16.31
CA LEU A 84 -15.60 13.03 -15.43
C LEU A 84 -16.94 12.29 -15.59
N ALA A 85 -18.05 13.03 -15.63
CA ALA A 85 -19.40 12.47 -15.81
C ALA A 85 -19.55 11.77 -17.18
N ALA A 86 -19.02 12.36 -18.25
CA ALA A 86 -19.02 11.74 -19.57
C ALA A 86 -18.20 10.44 -19.60
N GLN A 87 -17.00 10.44 -19.01
CA GLN A 87 -16.19 9.22 -18.88
C GLN A 87 -16.89 8.15 -18.03
N TYR A 88 -17.57 8.55 -16.95
CA TYR A 88 -18.35 7.63 -16.12
C TYR A 88 -19.55 7.03 -16.85
N ALA A 89 -20.24 7.81 -17.67
CA ALA A 89 -21.33 7.34 -18.50
C ALA A 89 -20.84 6.30 -19.54
N ASP A 90 -19.65 6.49 -20.09
CA ASP A 90 -19.00 5.58 -21.06
C ASP A 90 -18.11 4.51 -20.42
N ARG A 91 -18.25 4.28 -19.10
CA ARG A 91 -17.35 3.38 -18.34
C ARG A 91 -17.26 1.96 -18.90
N ALA A 92 -18.33 1.43 -19.49
CA ALA A 92 -18.32 0.08 -20.07
C ALA A 92 -17.31 -0.02 -21.24
N THR A 93 -17.32 0.98 -22.12
CA THR A 93 -16.36 1.08 -23.23
C THR A 93 -14.95 1.27 -22.71
N LEU A 94 -14.76 2.16 -21.73
CA LEU A 94 -13.43 2.44 -21.17
C LEU A 94 -12.83 1.24 -20.45
N LEU A 95 -13.64 0.46 -19.73
CA LEU A 95 -13.19 -0.79 -19.09
C LEU A 95 -12.82 -1.84 -20.14
N ALA A 96 -13.62 -2.00 -21.21
CA ALA A 96 -13.27 -2.91 -22.30
C ALA A 96 -11.96 -2.51 -23.01
N GLU A 97 -11.71 -1.21 -23.15
CA GLU A 97 -10.47 -0.67 -23.74
C GLU A 97 -9.23 -0.97 -22.87
N LEU A 98 -9.37 -1.08 -21.54
CA LEU A 98 -8.26 -1.54 -20.67
C LEU A 98 -7.84 -2.98 -20.99
N ASP A 99 -8.78 -3.79 -21.44
CA ASP A 99 -8.60 -5.23 -21.62
C ASP A 99 -8.27 -5.60 -23.08
N ARG A 100 -8.15 -4.61 -23.97
CA ARG A 100 -7.92 -4.82 -25.42
C ARG A 100 -6.62 -5.55 -25.77
N ARG A 101 -5.62 -5.53 -24.87
CA ARG A 101 -4.30 -6.16 -25.07
C ARG A 101 -4.14 -7.44 -24.26
N SER A 102 -5.24 -8.17 -24.07
CA SER A 102 -5.32 -9.37 -23.22
C SER A 102 -4.32 -10.48 -23.59
N GLY A 103 -3.83 -10.53 -24.83
CA GLY A 103 -2.80 -11.49 -25.25
C GLY A 103 -1.38 -11.16 -24.78
N GLU A 104 -1.07 -9.90 -24.44
CA GLU A 104 0.26 -9.50 -23.98
C GLU A 104 0.53 -10.06 -22.58
N ARG A 105 1.77 -10.44 -22.25
CA ARG A 105 2.10 -10.97 -20.91
C ARG A 105 2.00 -9.91 -19.80
N PHE A 106 2.32 -8.66 -20.11
CA PHE A 106 2.40 -7.59 -19.12
C PHE A 106 1.33 -6.55 -19.39
N PRO A 107 0.67 -6.01 -18.35
CA PRO A 107 -0.34 -4.98 -18.54
C PRO A 107 0.31 -3.69 -19.03
N HIS A 108 -0.33 -3.02 -19.98
CA HIS A 108 0.04 -1.67 -20.38
C HIS A 108 -0.23 -0.67 -19.23
N PRO A 109 0.34 0.56 -19.28
CA PRO A 109 0.33 1.47 -18.13
C PRO A 109 -1.05 1.82 -17.57
N ALA A 110 -2.08 1.94 -18.43
CA ALA A 110 -3.44 2.27 -17.98
C ALA A 110 -4.11 1.10 -17.26
N LEU A 111 -4.02 -0.13 -17.78
CA LEU A 111 -4.52 -1.33 -17.09
C LEU A 111 -3.79 -1.55 -15.76
N ARG A 112 -2.45 -1.42 -15.77
CA ARG A 112 -1.65 -1.51 -14.53
C ARG A 112 -2.13 -0.50 -13.48
N ARG A 113 -2.34 0.75 -13.87
CA ARG A 113 -2.82 1.81 -12.97
C ARG A 113 -4.22 1.49 -12.44
N HIS A 114 -5.13 1.03 -13.28
CA HIS A 114 -6.47 0.66 -12.87
C HIS A 114 -6.43 -0.40 -11.75
N VAL A 115 -5.66 -1.47 -11.95
CA VAL A 115 -5.50 -2.54 -10.95
C VAL A 115 -4.80 -2.03 -9.67
N GLU A 116 -3.78 -1.17 -9.80
CA GLU A 116 -3.11 -0.56 -8.63
C GLU A 116 -4.04 0.33 -7.79
N VAL A 117 -4.92 1.09 -8.43
CA VAL A 117 -5.93 1.91 -7.74
C VAL A 117 -6.98 1.03 -7.09
N ARG A 118 -7.47 -0.01 -7.80
CA ARG A 118 -8.50 -0.92 -7.31
C ARG A 118 -8.06 -1.69 -6.06
N ASP A 119 -6.88 -2.30 -6.11
CA ASP A 119 -6.48 -3.29 -5.12
C ASP A 119 -5.58 -2.73 -4.02
N ARG A 120 -4.92 -1.58 -4.25
CA ARG A 120 -4.13 -0.77 -3.28
C ARG A 120 -2.88 -1.44 -2.72
N THR A 121 -2.98 -2.70 -2.33
CA THR A 121 -1.93 -3.53 -1.75
C THR A 121 -1.90 -4.92 -2.38
N CYS A 122 -0.92 -5.73 -1.97
CA CYS A 122 -0.86 -7.14 -2.29
C CYS A 122 -2.15 -7.85 -1.85
N VAL A 123 -2.77 -8.62 -2.75
CA VAL A 123 -4.09 -9.24 -2.53
C VAL A 123 -4.05 -10.54 -1.73
N PHE A 124 -2.86 -11.01 -1.38
CA PHE A 124 -2.69 -12.14 -0.46
C PHE A 124 -3.23 -11.79 0.96
N PRO A 125 -3.89 -12.73 1.67
CA PRO A 125 -4.46 -12.48 3.00
C PRO A 125 -3.48 -11.82 3.99
N GLY A 126 -3.87 -10.65 4.49
CA GLY A 126 -3.12 -9.90 5.52
C GLY A 126 -1.89 -9.13 5.02
N CYS A 127 -1.53 -9.21 3.74
CA CYS A 127 -0.36 -8.49 3.24
C CYS A 127 -0.67 -7.01 2.96
N ARG A 128 0.18 -6.10 3.47
CA ARG A 128 0.04 -4.65 3.26
C ARG A 128 1.07 -4.06 2.27
N ARG A 129 1.78 -4.90 1.51
CA ARG A 129 2.76 -4.39 0.53
C ARG A 129 2.02 -3.53 -0.51
N PRO A 130 2.42 -2.27 -0.77
CA PRO A 130 1.73 -1.42 -1.75
C PRO A 130 1.72 -2.01 -3.16
N ALA A 131 0.60 -1.89 -3.88
CA ALA A 131 0.42 -2.45 -5.22
C ALA A 131 1.45 -1.92 -6.23
N ARG A 132 1.84 -0.64 -6.11
CA ARG A 132 2.92 -0.03 -6.92
C ARG A 132 4.29 -0.70 -6.77
N LYS A 133 4.52 -1.43 -5.67
CA LYS A 133 5.74 -2.20 -5.37
C LYS A 133 5.53 -3.72 -5.52
N ALA A 134 4.43 -4.12 -6.16
CA ALA A 134 4.02 -5.50 -6.38
C ALA A 134 4.00 -5.81 -7.89
N GLN A 135 4.02 -7.10 -8.20
CA GLN A 135 3.84 -7.65 -9.53
C GLN A 135 2.34 -7.70 -9.83
N GLN A 136 1.97 -7.48 -11.09
CA GLN A 136 0.59 -7.68 -11.56
C GLN A 136 0.47 -9.15 -11.92
N ASP A 137 0.00 -9.95 -10.97
CA ASP A 137 -0.08 -11.41 -11.09
C ASP A 137 -1.42 -11.82 -11.68
N HIS A 138 -1.42 -12.81 -12.56
CA HIS A 138 -2.64 -13.33 -13.17
C HIS A 138 -3.27 -14.40 -12.29
N THR A 139 -4.54 -14.32 -11.93
CA THR A 139 -5.26 -15.37 -11.19
C THR A 139 -5.21 -16.71 -11.94
N ASP A 140 -5.57 -16.70 -13.22
CA ASP A 140 -5.32 -17.77 -14.18
C ASP A 140 -4.03 -17.45 -14.94
N ASP A 141 -2.99 -18.26 -14.73
CA ASP A 141 -1.63 -17.91 -15.17
C ASP A 141 -1.52 -17.72 -16.70
N HIS A 142 -0.84 -16.65 -17.10
CA HIS A 142 -0.61 -16.32 -18.52
C HIS A 142 0.09 -17.44 -19.31
N GLN A 143 1.03 -18.16 -18.68
CA GLN A 143 1.73 -19.30 -19.30
C GLN A 143 0.81 -20.46 -19.71
N TYR A 144 -0.40 -20.52 -19.14
CA TYR A 144 -1.43 -21.50 -19.46
C TYR A 144 -2.59 -20.89 -20.26
N GLY A 145 -2.39 -19.72 -20.86
CA GLY A 145 -3.39 -19.05 -21.69
C GLY A 145 -4.30 -18.07 -20.94
N GLY A 146 -4.01 -17.77 -19.67
CA GLY A 146 -4.75 -16.76 -18.92
C GLY A 146 -4.59 -15.35 -19.50
N PRO A 147 -5.66 -14.58 -19.70
CA PRO A 147 -5.59 -13.28 -20.35
C PRO A 147 -5.08 -12.18 -19.40
N THR A 148 -4.38 -11.18 -19.93
CA THR A 148 -3.97 -9.98 -19.17
C THR A 148 -5.10 -8.96 -19.18
N THR A 149 -6.03 -9.13 -18.26
CA THR A 149 -7.26 -8.33 -18.14
C THR A 149 -7.46 -7.84 -16.72
N SER A 150 -8.25 -6.78 -16.58
CA SER A 150 -8.60 -6.16 -15.31
C SER A 150 -9.18 -7.18 -14.32
N ASP A 151 -9.97 -8.14 -14.80
CA ASP A 151 -10.64 -9.17 -14.01
C ASP A 151 -9.81 -10.43 -13.73
N ASN A 152 -8.64 -10.57 -14.35
CA ASN A 152 -7.70 -11.67 -14.10
C ASN A 152 -6.43 -11.20 -13.37
N LEU A 153 -6.16 -9.90 -13.31
CA LEU A 153 -4.97 -9.37 -12.62
C LEU A 153 -5.25 -9.06 -11.14
N GLY A 154 -4.23 -9.24 -10.32
CA GLY A 154 -4.17 -8.80 -8.92
C GLY A 154 -2.72 -8.53 -8.46
N PRO A 155 -2.46 -7.48 -7.67
CA PRO A 155 -1.11 -7.22 -7.18
C PRO A 155 -0.64 -8.31 -6.21
N LEU A 156 0.53 -8.91 -6.45
CA LEU A 156 1.22 -9.79 -5.50
C LEU A 156 2.66 -9.33 -5.28
N CYS A 157 3.08 -9.28 -4.01
CA CYS A 157 4.50 -9.09 -3.73
C CYS A 157 5.30 -10.32 -4.16
N VAL A 158 6.60 -10.14 -4.41
CA VAL A 158 7.49 -11.22 -4.89
C VAL A 158 7.37 -12.50 -4.05
N PHE A 159 7.27 -12.36 -2.73
CA PHE A 159 7.10 -13.49 -1.80
C PHE A 159 5.78 -14.25 -2.03
N HIS A 160 4.64 -13.55 -2.07
CA HIS A 160 3.34 -14.19 -2.25
C HIS A 160 3.10 -14.69 -3.68
N HIS A 161 3.69 -14.04 -4.67
CA HIS A 161 3.75 -14.56 -6.03
C HIS A 161 4.46 -15.93 -6.05
N ALA A 162 5.66 -16.03 -5.46
CA ALA A 162 6.40 -17.29 -5.40
C ALA A 162 5.62 -18.40 -4.67
N ILE A 163 4.92 -18.07 -3.58
CA ILE A 163 4.09 -19.04 -2.84
C ILE A 163 2.91 -19.55 -3.68
N LYS A 164 2.27 -18.67 -4.46
CA LYS A 164 1.23 -19.06 -5.40
C LYS A 164 1.80 -19.95 -6.51
N THR A 165 2.91 -19.56 -7.12
CA THR A 165 3.60 -20.33 -8.18
C THR A 165 4.02 -21.72 -7.71
N ALA A 166 4.43 -21.86 -6.44
CA ALA A 166 4.74 -23.17 -5.85
C ALA A 166 3.51 -24.11 -5.73
N GLY A 167 2.30 -23.65 -6.06
CA GLY A 167 1.09 -24.47 -6.21
C GLY A 167 0.42 -24.90 -4.90
N ARG A 168 0.99 -24.54 -3.75
CA ARG A 168 0.43 -24.87 -2.42
C ARG A 168 -0.74 -23.97 -2.04
N TRP A 169 -0.73 -22.73 -2.51
CA TRP A 169 -1.84 -21.80 -2.41
C TRP A 169 -2.52 -21.68 -3.77
N ARG A 170 -3.85 -21.63 -3.76
CA ARG A 170 -4.64 -21.42 -4.97
C ARG A 170 -5.51 -20.19 -4.81
N VAL A 171 -5.75 -19.49 -5.91
CA VAL A 171 -6.61 -18.30 -5.93
C VAL A 171 -7.64 -18.43 -7.04
N ARG A 172 -8.82 -17.89 -6.79
CA ARG A 172 -9.86 -17.59 -7.78
C ARG A 172 -10.27 -16.14 -7.61
N GLN A 173 -10.76 -15.53 -8.68
CA GLN A 173 -11.23 -14.15 -8.68
C GLN A 173 -12.70 -14.13 -9.11
N PRO A 174 -13.66 -14.31 -8.18
CA PRO A 174 -15.08 -14.43 -8.53
C PRO A 174 -15.65 -13.18 -9.21
N SER A 175 -15.06 -12.03 -8.91
CA SER A 175 -15.35 -10.75 -9.56
C SER A 175 -14.08 -9.91 -9.56
N PRO A 176 -13.96 -8.89 -10.43
CA PRO A 176 -12.82 -7.98 -10.45
C PRO A 176 -12.53 -7.44 -9.04
N GLY A 177 -11.28 -7.55 -8.59
CA GLY A 177 -10.81 -7.08 -7.28
C GLY A 177 -11.24 -7.91 -6.06
N VAL A 178 -11.99 -9.00 -6.22
CA VAL A 178 -12.33 -9.94 -5.12
C VAL A 178 -11.59 -11.24 -5.33
N PHE A 179 -10.76 -11.64 -4.36
CA PHE A 179 -9.92 -12.83 -4.47
C PHE A 179 -10.28 -13.83 -3.39
N ARG A 180 -10.48 -15.08 -3.79
CA ARG A 180 -10.74 -16.21 -2.90
C ARG A 180 -9.54 -17.15 -2.91
N TRP A 181 -8.75 -17.05 -1.86
CA TRP A 181 -7.56 -17.87 -1.62
C TRP A 181 -7.93 -19.16 -0.92
N ARG A 182 -7.29 -20.26 -1.32
CA ARG A 182 -7.30 -21.55 -0.62
C ARG A 182 -5.89 -21.85 -0.14
N SER A 183 -5.75 -22.02 1.17
CA SER A 183 -4.51 -22.43 1.81
C SER A 183 -4.21 -23.93 1.62
N PRO A 184 -2.96 -24.36 1.88
CA PRO A 184 -2.59 -25.78 1.79
C PRO A 184 -3.41 -26.67 2.72
N LEU A 185 -3.83 -26.13 3.88
CA LEU A 185 -4.69 -26.82 4.86
C LEU A 185 -6.18 -26.80 4.48
N GLY A 186 -6.53 -26.31 3.30
CA GLY A 186 -7.92 -26.28 2.82
C GLY A 186 -8.77 -25.12 3.34
N ARG A 187 -8.22 -24.22 4.17
CA ARG A 187 -8.95 -23.00 4.61
C ARG A 187 -9.07 -22.00 3.47
N PHE A 188 -10.20 -21.29 3.45
CA PHE A 188 -10.46 -20.24 2.48
C PHE A 188 -10.35 -18.85 3.12
N TYR A 189 -9.81 -17.90 2.35
CA TYR A 189 -9.70 -16.50 2.73
C TYR A 189 -10.19 -15.65 1.57
N THR A 190 -11.11 -14.74 1.84
CA THR A 190 -11.54 -13.74 0.87
C THR A 190 -10.81 -12.45 1.14
N THR A 191 -10.21 -11.87 0.11
CA THR A 191 -9.54 -10.57 0.16
C THR A 191 -10.12 -9.64 -0.90
N ARG A 192 -10.11 -8.35 -0.58
CA ARG A 192 -10.47 -7.24 -1.46
C ARG A 192 -9.54 -6.07 -1.09
N GLY A 193 -9.24 -5.21 -2.05
CA GLY A 193 -8.53 -3.96 -1.76
C GLY A 193 -9.28 -3.11 -0.72
N GLU A 194 -8.56 -2.28 0.02
CA GLU A 194 -9.19 -1.24 0.85
C GLU A 194 -10.02 -0.29 -0.04
N PRO A 195 -11.16 0.23 0.46
CA PRO A 195 -11.95 1.20 -0.31
C PRO A 195 -11.09 2.41 -0.68
N VAL A 196 -11.23 2.87 -1.92
CA VAL A 196 -10.50 4.04 -2.45
C VAL A 196 -10.99 5.29 -1.74
N CYS A 197 -12.32 5.42 -1.63
CA CYS A 197 -12.99 6.42 -0.81
C CYS A 197 -13.54 5.70 0.43
N PRO A 198 -12.82 5.59 1.55
CA PRO A 198 -13.41 5.01 2.75
C PRO A 198 -14.66 5.82 3.12
N PRO A 199 -15.76 5.17 3.56
CA PRO A 199 -16.90 5.90 4.08
C PRO A 199 -16.43 6.83 5.20
N LEU A 200 -17.00 8.03 5.27
CA LEU A 200 -16.74 8.90 6.40
C LEU A 200 -17.11 8.11 7.67
N PRO A 201 -16.27 8.13 8.71
CA PRO A 201 -16.67 7.56 9.98
C PRO A 201 -17.99 8.20 10.39
N ASP A 202 -18.89 7.42 10.99
CA ASP A 202 -20.10 7.98 11.59
C ASP A 202 -19.72 9.21 12.39
N PRO A 203 -20.46 10.33 12.27
CA PRO A 203 -20.15 11.53 13.03
C PRO A 203 -20.00 11.11 14.48
N LEU A 204 -18.89 11.53 15.12
CA LEU A 204 -18.68 11.28 16.55
C LEU A 204 -20.00 11.51 17.28
N PRO A 205 -20.38 10.63 18.21
CA PRO A 205 -21.62 10.81 18.94
C PRO A 205 -21.66 12.25 19.48
N ASP A 206 -22.82 12.89 19.30
CA ASP A 206 -23.05 14.30 19.59
C ASP A 206 -22.37 14.68 20.92
N PRO A 207 -21.55 15.74 20.99
CA PRO A 207 -21.02 16.21 22.28
C PRO A 207 -22.12 16.52 23.30
N GLY A 208 -23.37 16.73 22.85
CA GLY A 208 -24.57 16.85 23.66
C GLY A 208 -25.41 15.57 23.79
N ALA A 209 -25.00 14.44 23.21
CA ALA A 209 -25.61 13.16 23.51
C ALA A 209 -25.39 12.86 24.99
N ASP A 210 -26.49 12.73 25.72
CA ASP A 210 -26.48 12.17 27.06
C ASP A 210 -26.03 10.71 26.94
N PHE A 211 -24.72 10.48 27.03
CA PHE A 211 -24.17 9.16 27.30
C PHE A 211 -24.61 8.85 28.74
N GLY A 212 -25.85 8.34 28.84
CA GLY A 212 -26.48 8.02 30.11
C GLY A 212 -25.45 7.41 31.04
N GLN A 213 -25.37 7.99 32.24
CA GLN A 213 -24.38 7.72 33.27
C GLN A 213 -23.87 6.28 33.16
N VAL A 214 -22.65 6.10 32.66
CA VAL A 214 -22.03 4.78 32.58
C VAL A 214 -21.97 4.23 34.00
N GLU A 215 -22.94 3.38 34.36
CA GLU A 215 -22.89 2.70 35.64
C GLU A 215 -21.58 1.92 35.64
N ALA A 216 -20.72 2.25 36.61
CA ALA A 216 -19.46 1.56 36.79
C ALA A 216 -19.76 0.07 36.87
N VAL A 217 -19.35 -0.70 35.86
CA VAL A 217 -19.49 -2.15 35.89
C VAL A 217 -18.67 -2.63 37.09
N PRO A 218 -19.30 -3.20 38.13
CA PRO A 218 -18.58 -3.64 39.31
C PRO A 218 -17.57 -4.72 38.89
N GLY A 219 -16.27 -4.46 39.08
CA GLY A 219 -15.18 -5.34 38.66
C GLY A 219 -14.33 -4.85 37.48
N LEU A 220 -14.68 -3.72 36.86
CA LEU A 220 -13.86 -3.01 35.85
C LEU A 220 -13.27 -1.68 36.38
N GLY A 221 -13.17 -1.55 37.71
CA GLY A 221 -12.24 -0.61 38.35
C GLY A 221 -10.82 -1.13 38.14
N SER A 222 -10.09 -0.49 37.25
CA SER A 222 -8.84 -0.94 36.63
C SER A 222 -7.77 -1.43 37.61
N PRO A 223 -7.50 -2.75 37.69
CA PRO A 223 -6.23 -3.25 38.26
C PRO A 223 -5.09 -3.06 37.25
N LEU A 224 -5.41 -2.96 35.96
CA LEU A 224 -4.43 -2.96 34.86
C LEU A 224 -3.81 -1.59 34.57
N GLN A 225 -4.44 -0.48 34.96
CA GLN A 225 -3.85 0.86 34.75
C GLN A 225 -2.72 1.13 35.75
N ALA A 226 -2.91 0.74 37.01
CA ALA A 226 -1.90 0.91 38.06
C ALA A 226 -0.66 0.01 37.80
N GLU A 227 -0.86 -1.22 37.32
CA GLU A 227 0.26 -2.11 36.95
C GLU A 227 1.05 -1.64 35.72
N PHE A 228 0.45 -0.82 34.85
CA PHE A 228 1.10 -0.32 33.63
C PHE A 228 1.96 0.91 33.89
N ASP A 229 1.55 1.80 34.80
CA ASP A 229 2.30 3.02 35.12
C ASP A 229 3.54 2.76 36.00
N GLU A 230 3.56 1.66 36.77
CA GLU A 230 4.67 1.36 37.70
C GLU A 230 5.75 0.42 37.14
N ARG A 231 5.59 -0.12 35.93
CA ARG A 231 6.62 -0.93 35.27
C ARG A 231 7.50 -0.05 34.38
N PRO A 232 8.80 0.11 34.68
CA PRO A 232 9.71 0.79 33.75
C PRO A 232 9.71 0.07 32.40
N LEU A 233 9.62 0.84 31.31
CA LEU A 233 9.53 0.35 29.94
C LEU A 233 10.75 -0.50 29.51
N PHE A 234 11.85 -0.42 30.24
CA PHE A 234 13.06 -1.22 30.04
C PHE A 234 13.59 -1.71 31.40
N PRO A 235 14.09 -2.96 31.48
CA PRO A 235 14.85 -3.39 32.66
C PRO A 235 16.13 -2.54 32.79
N PRO A 236 16.61 -2.27 34.02
CA PRO A 236 17.89 -1.59 34.21
C PRO A 236 19.02 -2.39 33.54
N PRO A 237 20.08 -1.73 33.05
CA PRO A 237 21.25 -2.43 32.54
C PRO A 237 21.84 -3.32 33.65
N PRO A 238 22.40 -4.50 33.31
CA PRO A 238 23.05 -5.35 34.31
C PRO A 238 24.19 -4.59 34.99
N GLU A 239 24.31 -4.73 36.31
CA GLU A 239 25.45 -4.20 37.06
C GLU A 239 26.75 -4.77 36.51
N GLU A 240 27.71 -3.88 36.22
CA GLU A 240 29.06 -4.28 35.83
C GLU A 240 29.71 -5.03 37.01
N PRO A 241 30.34 -6.20 36.77
CA PRO A 241 30.99 -6.94 37.84
C PRO A 241 32.10 -6.09 38.47
N GLU A 242 32.13 -6.04 39.81
CA GLU A 242 33.18 -5.36 40.56
C GLU A 242 34.56 -5.91 40.14
N PRO A 243 35.58 -5.04 40.01
CA PRO A 243 36.91 -5.49 39.62
C PRO A 243 37.50 -6.42 40.69
N GLU A 244 37.76 -7.67 40.29
CA GLU A 244 38.47 -8.68 41.10
C GLU A 244 39.87 -8.15 41.46
N GLU A 245 40.21 -8.15 42.76
CA GLU A 245 41.56 -7.80 43.21
C GLU A 245 42.59 -8.76 42.60
N PRO A 246 43.72 -8.27 42.05
CA PRO A 246 44.70 -9.13 41.41
C PRO A 246 45.40 -10.04 42.45
N ALA A 247 45.41 -11.34 42.16
CA ALA A 247 46.17 -12.33 42.92
C ALA A 247 47.69 -12.06 42.86
N PRO A 248 48.46 -12.39 43.92
CA PRO A 248 49.87 -12.00 44.04
C PRO A 248 50.78 -12.69 43.03
N GLU A 249 51.75 -11.92 42.52
CA GLU A 249 52.75 -12.31 41.53
C GLU A 249 53.59 -13.51 41.98
N SER A 250 53.66 -14.54 41.13
CA SER A 250 54.65 -15.63 41.22
C SER A 250 55.84 -15.34 40.31
N GLU A 251 57.05 -15.34 40.87
CA GLU A 251 58.34 -15.07 40.23
C GLU A 251 58.68 -16.01 39.04
N PRO A 252 59.56 -15.57 38.10
CA PRO A 252 59.66 -16.13 36.76
C PRO A 252 60.57 -17.35 36.66
N ALA A 253 60.24 -18.27 35.75
CA ALA A 253 61.12 -19.36 35.31
C ALA A 253 61.64 -19.10 33.89
N GLU A 254 62.96 -19.27 33.74
CA GLU A 254 63.82 -19.06 32.57
C GLU A 254 63.36 -19.72 31.25
N GLU A 255 63.52 -18.97 30.14
CA GLU A 255 63.47 -19.46 28.76
C GLU A 255 64.71 -20.30 28.41
N PRO A 256 64.59 -21.18 27.40
CA PRO A 256 65.63 -21.17 26.37
C PRO A 256 65.12 -21.10 24.92
N GLU A 257 65.94 -20.40 24.14
CA GLU A 257 65.88 -19.99 22.73
C GLU A 257 65.80 -21.11 21.66
N PRO A 258 65.47 -20.75 20.39
CA PRO A 258 64.98 -21.68 19.36
C PRO A 258 66.11 -22.30 18.53
N THR A 259 65.86 -23.50 17.98
CA THR A 259 66.70 -24.10 16.93
C THR A 259 65.95 -24.25 15.61
N GLU A 260 66.59 -23.70 14.60
CA GLU A 260 66.25 -23.56 13.19
C GLU A 260 66.37 -24.87 12.39
N THR A 261 65.87 -24.85 11.14
CA THR A 261 66.32 -25.67 9.98
C THR A 261 65.65 -27.06 9.86
N THR A 262 65.14 -27.58 8.74
CA THR A 262 65.49 -27.47 7.30
C THR A 262 64.35 -27.99 6.39
N ASP A 263 64.41 -27.56 5.14
CA ASP A 263 63.67 -27.95 3.93
C ASP A 263 64.20 -29.25 3.27
N ARG A 264 63.31 -30.11 2.70
CA ARG A 264 63.56 -30.89 1.45
C ARG A 264 62.37 -31.75 0.92
N ALA A 265 61.86 -31.30 -0.24
CA ALA A 265 61.41 -31.97 -1.49
C ALA A 265 60.94 -33.46 -1.62
N SER A 266 59.74 -33.62 -2.23
CA SER A 266 59.27 -34.52 -3.35
C SER A 266 59.32 -36.07 -3.26
N PRO A 267 58.65 -36.86 -4.18
CA PRO A 267 57.52 -36.61 -5.11
C PRO A 267 56.47 -37.78 -5.22
N ASP A 268 55.51 -37.59 -6.14
CA ASP A 268 54.81 -38.56 -7.02
C ASP A 268 53.53 -39.34 -6.62
N GLU A 269 52.61 -39.28 -7.59
CA GLU A 269 51.24 -39.82 -7.83
C GLU A 269 51.27 -41.35 -8.18
N PRO A 270 50.20 -42.10 -8.64
CA PRO A 270 48.93 -41.72 -9.29
C PRO A 270 47.71 -42.65 -8.89
N PRO A 271 46.67 -42.93 -9.72
CA PRO A 271 45.34 -42.34 -9.55
C PRO A 271 44.16 -43.34 -9.54
N PHE A 272 42.97 -42.89 -9.15
CA PHE A 272 41.65 -43.17 -9.77
C PHE A 272 40.62 -42.16 -9.24
#